data_AF-A0A7X1NNQ1-F1
#
_entry.id   AF-A0A7X1NNQ1-F1
#
_cell.length_a   1.000
_cell.length_b   1.000
_cell.length_c   1.000
_cell.angle_alpha   90.00
_cell.angle_beta   90.00
_cell.angle_gamma   90.00
#
_symmetry.space_group_name_H-M   'P 1'
#
loop_
_entity.id
_entity.type
_entity.pdbx_description
1 polymer ?
#
loop_
_entity_poly.entity_id
_entity_poly.type
_entity_poly.pdbx_seq_one_letter_code
_entity_poly.pdbx_strand_id
1 'polypeptide(L)' 'MKSFACGDVVPGCDARWTVESEDELLAGVRDHAAAVHGLADLPPAVVAAVRARTTTA' A
#
# COMPACT_ATOMS: atom_id res chain seq x y z
N MET A 1 -2.71 -10.11 11.83
CA MET A 1 -2.70 -10.04 10.35
C MET A 1 -2.98 -8.60 9.92
N LYS A 2 -2.26 -8.06 8.93
CA LYS A 2 -2.40 -6.66 8.47
C LYS A 2 -3.19 -6.61 7.18
N SER A 3 -4.02 -5.58 7.02
CA SER A 3 -4.79 -5.35 5.81
C SER A 3 -4.76 -3.90 5.38
N PHE A 4 -4.72 -3.67 4.07
CA PHE A 4 -4.68 -2.34 3.47
C PHE A 4 -5.40 -2.36 2.12
N ALA A 5 -6.12 -1.29 1.80
CA ALA A 5 -6.72 -1.06 0.49
C ALA A 5 -6.14 0.21 -0.14
N CYS A 6 -5.64 0.13 -1.36
CA CYS A 6 -5.06 1.27 -2.08
C CYS A 6 -6.11 2.38 -2.27
N GLY A 7 -7.38 2.00 -2.42
CA GLY A 7 -8.53 2.91 -2.51
C GLY A 7 -8.64 3.93 -1.38
N ASP A 8 -8.09 3.62 -0.19
CA ASP A 8 -8.07 4.53 0.96
C ASP A 8 -7.06 5.68 0.82
N VAL A 9 -6.16 5.58 -0.16
CA VAL A 9 -5.13 6.59 -0.51
C VAL A 9 -5.39 7.17 -1.91
N VAL A 10 -5.72 6.32 -2.89
CA VAL A 10 -5.99 6.68 -4.28
C VAL A 10 -7.43 6.29 -4.61
N PRO A 11 -8.38 7.24 -4.60
CA PRO A 11 -9.78 6.96 -4.91
C PRO A 11 -9.95 6.25 -6.25
N GLY A 12 -10.73 5.17 -6.26
CA GLY A 12 -10.99 4.36 -7.46
C GLY A 12 -9.98 3.23 -7.73
N CYS A 13 -9.01 3.00 -6.82
CA CYS A 13 -8.14 1.82 -6.91
C CYS A 13 -8.69 0.65 -6.08
N ASP A 14 -8.88 -0.50 -6.71
CA ASP A 14 -9.43 -1.71 -6.08
C ASP A 14 -8.35 -2.63 -5.48
N ALA A 15 -7.07 -2.27 -5.59
CA ALA A 15 -5.98 -3.09 -5.07
C ALA A 15 -6.04 -3.22 -3.54
N ARG A 16 -5.90 -4.45 -3.04
CA ARG A 16 -5.98 -4.77 -1.61
C ARG A 16 -4.93 -5.81 -1.23
N TRP A 17 -4.42 -5.71 -0.02
CA TRP A 17 -3.46 -6.65 0.56
C TRP A 17 -3.94 -7.13 1.92
N THR A 18 -3.65 -8.40 2.20
CA THR A 18 -3.74 -9.02 3.52
C THR A 18 -2.47 -9.83 3.71
N VAL A 19 -1.63 -9.42 4.67
CA VAL A 19 -0.26 -9.91 4.84
C VAL A 19 0.11 -10.01 6.31
N GLU A 20 1.21 -10.69 6.62
CA GLU A 20 1.62 -10.94 8.00
C GLU A 20 2.49 -9.82 8.57
N SER A 21 3.20 -9.08 7.71
CA SER A 21 4.15 -8.05 8.12
C SER A 21 3.97 -6.72 7.39
N GLU A 22 4.54 -5.64 7.95
CA GLU A 22 4.51 -4.34 7.28
C GLU A 22 5.47 -4.32 6.08
N ASP A 23 6.62 -4.98 6.17
CA ASP A 23 7.57 -5.04 5.07
C ASP A 23 6.98 -5.74 3.84
N GLU A 24 6.22 -6.82 4.05
CA GLU A 24 5.48 -7.51 2.97
C GLU A 24 4.41 -6.59 2.36
N LEU A 25 3.69 -5.84 3.20
CA LEU A 25 2.71 -4.86 2.73
C LEU A 25 3.39 -3.80 1.85
N LEU A 26 4.45 -3.17 2.35
CA LEU A 26 5.14 -2.09 1.65
C LEU A 26 5.84 -2.59 0.38
N ALA A 27 6.32 -3.83 0.34
CA ALA A 27 6.82 -4.45 -0.89
C ALA A 27 5.71 -4.57 -1.94
N GLY A 28 4.55 -5.13 -1.57
CA GLY A 28 3.42 -5.26 -2.49
C GLY A 28 2.88 -3.91 -2.99
N VAL A 29 2.87 -2.88 -2.13
CA VAL A 29 2.48 -1.52 -2.53
C VAL A 29 3.51 -0.90 -3.47
N ARG A 30 4.83 -1.12 -3.27
CA ARG A 30 5.86 -0.66 -4.22
C ARG A 30 5.68 -1.27 -5.58
N ASP A 31 5.49 -2.58 -5.64
CA ASP A 31 5.33 -3.30 -6.92
C ASP A 31 4.09 -2.80 -7.67
N HIS A 32 2.98 -2.59 -6.96
CA HIS A 32 1.77 -2.00 -7.53
C HIS A 32 2.00 -0.57 -8.03
N ALA A 33 2.65 0.28 -7.22
CA ALA A 33 2.91 1.67 -7.60
C ALA A 33 3.82 1.77 -8.83
N ALA A 34 4.82 0.91 -8.93
CA ALA A 34 5.70 0.82 -10.09
C ALA A 34 4.92 0.36 -11.34
N ALA A 35 4.10 -0.68 -11.23
CA ALA A 35 3.37 -1.25 -12.36
C ALA A 35 2.21 -0.39 -12.87
N VAL A 36 1.43 0.22 -11.97
CA VAL A 36 0.19 0.93 -12.31
C VAL A 36 0.40 2.43 -12.47
N HIS A 37 1.32 3.02 -11.70
CA HIS A 37 1.56 4.47 -11.69
C HIS A 37 2.92 4.87 -12.28
N GLY A 38 3.76 3.90 -12.69
CA GLY A 38 5.13 4.17 -13.13
C GLY A 38 6.03 4.73 -12.03
N LEU A 39 5.61 4.55 -10.76
CA LEU A 39 6.27 5.13 -9.60
C LEU A 39 7.27 4.13 -9.02
N ALA A 40 8.52 4.23 -9.49
CA ALA A 40 9.59 3.29 -9.11
C ALA A 40 10.05 3.41 -7.65
N ASP A 41 9.82 4.56 -7.01
CA ASP A 41 10.11 4.78 -5.60
C ASP A 41 8.88 5.31 -4.87
N LEU A 42 8.61 4.80 -3.67
CA LEU A 42 7.48 5.23 -2.85
C LEU A 42 7.90 6.45 -2.01
N PRO A 43 7.34 7.65 -2.28
CA PRO A 43 7.65 8.83 -1.48
C PRO A 43 7.30 8.60 -0.01
N PRO A 44 8.06 9.18 0.95
CA PRO A 44 7.80 9.01 2.38
C PRO A 44 6.36 9.35 2.80
N ALA A 45 5.73 10.33 2.13
CA ALA A 45 4.34 10.68 2.35
C ALA A 45 3.35 9.56 2.00
N VAL A 46 3.62 8.80 0.94
CA VAL A 46 2.79 7.65 0.55
C VAL A 46 2.97 6.51 1.55
N VAL A 47 4.21 6.24 1.98
CA VAL A 47 4.48 5.25 3.03
C VAL A 47 3.73 5.60 4.32
N ALA A 48 3.75 6.88 4.73
CA ALA A 48 2.99 7.34 5.88
C ALA A 48 1.48 7.16 5.70
N ALA A 49 0.94 7.46 4.52
CA ALA A 49 -0.47 7.27 4.21
C ALA A 49 -0.89 5.79 4.26
N VAL A 50 -0.09 4.89 3.68
CA VAL A 50 -0.32 3.43 3.74
C VAL A 50 -0.35 2.96 5.19
N ARG A 51 0.64 3.34 5.99
CA ARG A 51 0.70 2.99 7.42
C ARG A 51 -0.51 3.49 8.19
N ALA A 52 -0.93 4.74 7.96
CA ALA A 52 -2.08 5.35 8.64
C ALA A 52 -3.43 4.69 8.29
N ARG A 53 -3.53 4.03 7.13
CA ARG A 53 -4.74 3.33 6.66
C ARG A 53 -4.67 1.81 6.83
N THR A 54 -3.53 1.28 7.26
CA THR A 54 -3.37 -0.15 7.51
C THR A 54 -4.12 -0.53 8.78
N THR A 55 -5.02 -1.50 8.67
CA THR A 55 -5.74 -2.07 9.82
C THR A 55 -5.07 -3.36 10.27
N THR A 56 -5.05 -3.59 11.58
CA THR A 56 -4.59 -4.83 12.19
C THR A 56 -5.78 -5.57 12.79
N ALA A 57 -5.90 -6.85 12.47
CA ALA A 57 -6.78 -7.80 13.15
C ALA A 57 -5.95 -8.77 13.98
#